data_AF-A0ABD1W828-F1
#
_entry.id   AF-A0ABD1W828-F1
#
_cell.length_a   1.000
_cell.length_b   1.000
_cell.length_c   1.000
_cell.angle_alpha   90.00
_cell.angle_beta   90.00
_cell.angle_gamma   90.00
#
_symmetry.space_group_name_H-M   'P 1'
#
loop_
_entity.id
_entity.type
_entity.pdbx_description
1 polymer ?
#
loop_
_entity_poly.entity_id
_entity_poly.type
_entity_poly.pdbx_seq_one_letter_code
_entity_poly.pdbx_strand_id
1 'polypeptide(L)'
;MASSSSDRINEETARKAVNALLKWKKLQLQSDPPKEEDNDDFVYLSITLKKIPPKHLTVTPHRIPLRYSLFPHDFFLLNLCLIVDGKKIKSGVAHQKLKSLDMPIKQVLNLSKLKSDYKSFDAKKKLFDSFDVFFAVKEVVPLLPSVLGKVFYKKKSKIPMPLDLSGDGNWKEEIERACSSSLLCLSGGTCSAVRVGRWGITGSKEMVENVFTAINGVLDIVPKKWGGIRALHLKFSDSLALPIYEYQPRLLQEENKLNEGDRSDFASVGKKRKRSE
;
A
#
# COMPACT_ATOMS: atom_id res chain seq x y z
N MET A 1 18.32 -3.01 18.70
CA MET A 1 18.53 -3.91 17.54
C MET A 1 17.19 -4.08 16.85
N ALA A 2 17.05 -3.53 15.63
CA ALA A 2 15.80 -3.64 14.87
C ALA A 2 15.76 -5.04 14.25
N SER A 3 14.89 -5.92 14.75
CA SER A 3 14.62 -7.21 14.11
C SER A 3 14.11 -6.93 12.70
N SER A 4 14.91 -7.29 11.70
CA SER A 4 14.56 -7.20 10.29
C SER A 4 13.26 -7.95 10.03
N SER A 5 12.45 -7.46 9.08
CA SER A 5 11.17 -8.09 8.72
C SER A 5 11.28 -9.55 8.33
N SER A 6 12.47 -9.98 7.90
CA SER A 6 12.84 -11.36 7.57
C SER A 6 12.72 -12.33 8.73
N ASP A 7 12.88 -11.88 9.98
CA ASP A 7 13.00 -12.80 11.13
C ASP A 7 11.63 -13.39 11.54
N ARG A 8 10.53 -12.76 11.13
CA ARG A 8 9.17 -13.15 11.50
C ARG A 8 8.29 -13.55 10.32
N ILE A 9 8.73 -13.26 9.09
CA ILE A 9 7.96 -13.54 7.89
C ILE A 9 8.78 -14.45 7.00
N ASN A 10 8.24 -15.64 6.74
CA ASN A 10 8.83 -16.56 5.79
C ASN A 10 8.62 -16.03 4.35
N GLU A 11 9.71 -15.80 3.64
CA GLU A 11 9.73 -15.40 2.24
C GLU A 11 8.99 -16.39 1.34
N GLU A 12 9.05 -17.69 1.65
CA GLU A 12 8.32 -18.68 0.88
C GLU A 12 6.81 -18.51 0.99
N THR A 13 6.30 -18.12 2.16
CA THR A 13 4.88 -17.88 2.37
C THR A 13 4.42 -16.65 1.60
N ALA A 14 5.21 -15.58 1.62
CA ALA A 14 4.93 -14.38 0.81
C ALA A 14 4.92 -14.71 -0.69
N ARG A 15 5.91 -15.49 -1.17
CA ARG A 15 5.99 -15.94 -2.56
C ARG A 15 4.80 -16.81 -2.97
N LYS A 16 4.39 -17.76 -2.12
CA LYS A 16 3.20 -18.60 -2.34
C LYS A 16 1.93 -17.75 -2.41
N ALA A 17 1.76 -16.80 -1.51
CA ALA A 17 0.61 -15.91 -1.49
C ALA A 17 0.55 -15.02 -2.76
N VAL A 18 1.66 -14.39 -3.14
CA VAL A 18 1.73 -13.60 -4.39
C VAL A 18 1.40 -14.47 -5.59
N ASN A 19 2.02 -15.63 -5.74
CA ASN A 19 1.76 -16.52 -6.88
C ASN A 19 0.30 -17.01 -6.92
N ALA A 20 -0.30 -17.31 -5.76
CA ALA A 20 -1.70 -17.69 -5.68
C ALA A 20 -2.63 -16.56 -6.15
N LEU A 21 -2.36 -15.32 -5.73
CA LEU A 21 -3.11 -14.13 -6.17
C LEU A 21 -2.96 -13.90 -7.68
N LEU A 22 -1.73 -14.00 -8.20
CA LEU A 22 -1.47 -13.85 -9.64
C LEU A 22 -2.20 -14.94 -10.46
N LYS A 23 -2.20 -16.19 -9.99
CA LYS A 23 -2.93 -17.28 -10.63
C LYS A 23 -4.44 -17.05 -10.60
N TRP A 24 -4.97 -16.59 -9.47
CA TRP A 24 -6.38 -16.26 -9.32
C TRP A 24 -6.83 -15.18 -10.32
N LYS A 25 -6.06 -14.09 -10.46
CA LYS A 25 -6.39 -13.01 -11.41
C LYS A 25 -6.38 -13.50 -12.87
N LYS A 26 -5.44 -14.40 -13.24
CA LYS A 26 -5.43 -15.04 -14.58
C LYS A 26 -6.70 -15.85 -14.84
N LEU A 27 -7.17 -16.61 -13.85
CA LEU A 27 -8.38 -17.42 -13.98
C LEU A 27 -9.64 -16.56 -14.07
N GLN A 28 -9.70 -15.47 -13.30
CA GLN A 28 -10.82 -14.52 -13.35
C GLN A 28 -10.97 -13.89 -14.74
N LEU A 29 -9.86 -13.48 -15.37
CA LEU A 29 -9.87 -12.92 -16.74
C LEU A 29 -10.36 -13.93 -17.81
N GLN A 30 -10.31 -15.23 -17.54
CA GLN A 30 -10.77 -16.28 -18.46
C GLN A 30 -12.23 -16.67 -18.24
N SER A 31 -12.79 -16.40 -17.07
CA SER A 31 -14.12 -16.90 -16.66
C SER A 31 -15.22 -15.84 -16.75
N ASP A 32 -14.91 -14.58 -16.49
CA ASP A 32 -15.87 -13.48 -16.57
C ASP A 32 -15.30 -12.30 -17.39
N PRO A 33 -16.05 -11.73 -18.36
CA PRO A 33 -15.65 -10.50 -19.02
C PRO A 33 -15.56 -9.38 -17.98
N PRO A 34 -14.49 -8.56 -18.01
CA PRO A 34 -14.26 -7.55 -16.99
C PRO A 34 -15.39 -6.52 -16.97
N LYS A 35 -16.09 -6.41 -15.83
CA LYS A 35 -17.00 -5.29 -15.58
C LYS A 35 -16.17 -4.00 -15.59
N GLU A 36 -16.47 -3.09 -16.51
CA GLU A 36 -15.63 -1.95 -16.88
C GLU A 36 -15.46 -0.89 -15.77
N GLU A 37 -16.21 -0.95 -14.67
CA GLU A 37 -16.31 0.20 -13.77
C GLU A 37 -15.29 0.22 -12.61
N ASP A 38 -14.60 -0.88 -12.28
CA ASP A 38 -13.83 -0.90 -11.01
C ASP A 38 -12.59 -1.80 -10.94
N ASN A 39 -12.00 -2.22 -12.07
CA ASN A 39 -10.79 -3.06 -12.04
C ASN A 39 -9.53 -2.28 -11.59
N ASP A 40 -9.41 -2.12 -10.27
CA ASP A 40 -8.17 -1.73 -9.62
C ASP A 40 -7.25 -2.95 -9.56
N ASP A 41 -6.35 -3.03 -10.54
CA ASP A 41 -5.39 -4.11 -10.77
C ASP A 41 -4.19 -4.08 -9.80
N PHE A 42 -4.28 -3.30 -8.72
CA PHE A 42 -3.22 -3.25 -7.72
C PHE A 42 -3.37 -4.35 -6.68
N VAL A 43 -2.23 -4.90 -6.27
CA VAL A 43 -2.13 -5.74 -5.08
C VAL A 43 -1.91 -4.86 -3.86
N TYR A 44 -2.73 -5.10 -2.85
CA TYR A 44 -2.74 -4.42 -1.58
C TYR A 44 -2.21 -5.31 -0.47
N LEU A 45 -1.29 -4.77 0.31
CA LEU A 45 -0.92 -5.25 1.63
C LEU A 45 -1.85 -4.59 2.67
N SER A 46 -2.79 -5.37 3.18
CA SER A 46 -3.69 -5.00 4.26
C SER A 46 -3.03 -5.23 5.61
N ILE A 47 -2.89 -4.15 6.38
CA ILE A 47 -2.26 -4.12 7.69
C ILE A 47 -3.36 -3.94 8.73
N THR A 48 -3.41 -4.83 9.72
CA THR A 48 -4.30 -4.71 10.87
C THR A 48 -3.47 -4.42 12.12
N LEU A 49 -3.76 -3.29 12.76
CA LEU A 49 -3.13 -2.85 13.99
C LEU A 49 -3.90 -3.36 15.21
N LYS A 50 -3.20 -3.53 16.34
CA LYS A 50 -3.82 -3.90 17.63
C LYS A 50 -4.56 -2.74 18.28
N LYS A 51 -4.10 -1.52 18.06
CA LYS A 51 -4.70 -0.28 18.59
C LYS A 51 -4.91 0.72 17.46
N ILE A 52 -5.92 1.56 17.61
CA ILE A 52 -6.19 2.66 16.69
C ILE A 52 -4.99 3.63 16.74
N PRO A 53 -4.44 4.04 15.58
CA PRO A 53 -3.32 4.96 15.53
C PRO A 53 -3.73 6.34 16.09
N PRO A 54 -2.79 7.08 16.71
CA PRO A 54 -3.06 8.42 17.21
C PRO A 54 -3.39 9.40 16.08
N LYS A 55 -4.22 10.40 16.37
CA LYS A 55 -4.75 11.34 15.36
C LYS A 55 -3.68 12.05 14.53
N HIS A 56 -2.52 12.39 15.12
CA HIS A 56 -1.45 13.07 14.40
C HIS A 56 -0.90 12.27 13.21
N LEU A 57 -0.93 10.93 13.27
CA LEU A 57 -0.51 10.06 12.17
C LEU A 57 -1.57 9.91 11.08
N THR A 58 -2.83 10.28 11.35
CA THR A 58 -3.95 10.14 10.42
C THR A 58 -4.21 11.37 9.55
N VAL A 59 -3.61 12.52 9.91
CA VAL A 59 -3.85 13.79 9.20
C VAL A 59 -3.20 13.79 7.82
N THR A 60 -1.97 13.30 7.74
CA THR A 60 -1.20 13.21 6.50
C THR A 60 -0.97 11.76 6.13
N PRO A 61 -1.19 11.38 4.86
CA PRO A 61 -0.77 10.09 4.37
C PRO A 61 0.76 9.99 4.39
N HIS A 62 1.27 8.82 4.74
CA HIS A 62 2.70 8.58 4.84
C HIS A 62 3.23 7.91 3.58
N ARG A 63 4.40 8.34 3.15
CA ARG A 63 5.05 7.80 1.96
C ARG A 63 5.99 6.67 2.36
N ILE A 64 5.91 5.56 1.64
CA ILE A 64 6.73 4.37 1.83
C ILE A 64 7.53 4.17 0.53
N PRO A 65 8.86 4.33 0.53
CA PRO A 65 9.66 4.05 -0.65
C PRO A 65 9.62 2.53 -0.94
N LEU A 66 9.28 2.18 -2.18
CA LEU A 66 9.38 0.79 -2.65
C LEU A 66 10.66 0.63 -3.47
N ARG A 67 11.13 -0.63 -3.57
CA ARG A 67 12.30 -0.96 -4.39
C ARG A 67 11.96 -0.92 -5.87
N TYR A 68 10.78 -1.40 -6.24
CA TYR A 68 10.27 -1.40 -7.60
C TYR A 68 9.04 -0.52 -7.72
N SER A 69 8.97 0.26 -8.79
CA SER A 69 7.87 1.18 -9.08
C SER A 69 6.55 0.43 -9.29
N LEU A 70 5.44 1.04 -8.87
CA LEU A 70 4.09 0.56 -9.15
C LEU A 70 3.58 0.98 -10.53
N PHE A 71 4.29 1.90 -11.16
CA PHE A 71 3.94 2.53 -12.42
C PHE A 71 4.87 2.05 -13.55
N PRO A 72 4.42 2.12 -14.81
CA PRO A 72 5.28 1.84 -15.96
C PRO A 72 6.56 2.67 -15.92
N HIS A 73 7.65 2.13 -16.47
CA HIS A 73 8.92 2.85 -16.60
C HIS A 73 8.81 4.07 -17.51
N ASP A 74 7.85 4.06 -18.45
CA ASP A 74 7.52 5.22 -19.26
C ASP A 74 6.52 6.12 -18.54
N PHE A 75 7.06 7.08 -17.79
CA PHE A 75 6.26 8.07 -17.08
C PHE A 75 5.50 9.03 -18.02
N PHE A 76 5.87 9.13 -19.31
CA PHE A 76 5.22 10.02 -20.28
C PHE A 76 3.81 9.55 -20.66
N LEU A 77 3.52 8.26 -20.49
CA LEU A 77 2.19 7.70 -20.72
C LEU A 77 1.20 8.10 -19.62
N LEU A 78 1.68 8.52 -18.45
CA LEU A 78 0.83 8.84 -17.30
C LEU A 78 0.39 10.30 -17.31
N ASN A 79 -0.86 10.53 -16.95
CA ASN A 79 -1.36 11.86 -16.69
C ASN A 79 -1.00 12.26 -15.25
N LEU A 80 0.12 12.95 -15.08
CA LEU A 80 0.57 13.43 -13.77
C LEU A 80 0.06 14.86 -13.50
N CYS A 81 -0.47 15.07 -12.29
CA CYS A 81 -0.93 16.37 -11.82
C CYS A 81 -0.18 16.79 -10.54
N LEU A 82 0.28 18.03 -10.48
CA LEU A 82 0.92 18.60 -9.29
C LEU A 82 0.04 19.68 -8.66
N ILE A 83 -0.24 19.57 -7.36
CA ILE A 83 -1.01 20.55 -6.59
C ILE A 83 -0.06 21.37 -5.72
N VAL A 84 -0.04 22.69 -5.95
CA VAL A 84 0.80 23.65 -5.21
C VAL A 84 -0.03 24.67 -4.45
N ASP A 85 0.55 25.24 -3.40
CA ASP A 85 0.05 26.46 -2.79
C ASP A 85 0.63 27.66 -3.55
N GLY A 86 -0.24 28.45 -4.17
CA GLY A 86 0.13 29.63 -4.95
C GLY A 86 0.86 30.72 -4.15
N LYS A 87 0.89 30.60 -2.81
CA LYS A 87 1.64 31.50 -1.92
C LYS A 87 3.15 31.27 -1.93
N LYS A 88 3.60 30.00 -1.94
CA LYS A 88 5.03 29.65 -1.90
C LYS A 88 5.60 29.42 -3.29
N ILE A 89 4.86 28.68 -4.13
CA ILE A 89 5.30 28.31 -5.47
C ILE A 89 4.20 28.70 -6.44
N LYS A 90 4.48 29.69 -7.31
CA LYS A 90 3.55 30.07 -8.37
C LYS A 90 3.51 28.97 -9.43
N SER A 91 2.31 28.64 -9.92
CA SER A 91 2.11 27.63 -10.97
C SER A 91 2.97 27.85 -12.22
N GLY A 92 3.23 29.11 -12.60
CA GLY A 92 4.09 29.44 -13.74
C GLY A 92 5.55 29.03 -13.56
N VAL A 93 6.10 29.24 -12.36
CA VAL A 93 7.49 28.86 -12.02
C VAL A 93 7.63 27.34 -11.95
N ALA A 94 6.62 26.66 -11.37
CA ALA A 94 6.58 25.20 -11.35
C ALA A 94 6.56 24.62 -12.78
N HIS A 95 5.71 25.16 -13.67
CA HIS A 95 5.66 24.71 -15.06
C HIS A 95 6.98 24.92 -15.81
N GLN A 96 7.64 26.06 -15.58
CA GLN A 96 8.94 26.33 -16.20
C GLN A 96 10.01 25.36 -15.68
N LYS A 97 10.11 25.15 -14.36
CA LYS A 97 11.04 24.18 -13.75
C LYS A 97 10.76 22.76 -14.24
N LEU A 98 9.49 22.35 -14.34
CA LEU A 98 9.11 21.02 -14.82
C LEU A 98 9.47 20.79 -16.30
N LYS A 99 9.28 21.81 -17.14
CA LYS A 99 9.72 21.78 -18.55
C LYS A 99 11.23 21.72 -18.68
N SER A 100 11.96 22.49 -17.86
CA SER A 100 13.42 22.45 -17.84
C SER A 100 13.98 21.11 -17.38
N LEU A 101 13.23 20.39 -16.54
CA LEU A 101 13.60 19.07 -16.02
C LEU A 101 13.08 17.90 -16.88
N ASP A 102 12.37 18.20 -17.98
CA ASP A 102 11.73 17.24 -18.88
C ASP A 102 10.82 16.22 -18.17
N MET A 103 10.08 16.69 -17.15
CA MET A 103 9.18 15.83 -16.38
C MET A 103 7.77 15.81 -16.99
N PRO A 104 7.12 14.63 -17.10
CA PRO A 104 5.80 14.47 -17.75
C PRO A 104 4.62 14.94 -16.88
N ILE A 105 4.72 16.10 -16.24
CA ILE A 105 3.60 16.69 -15.50
C ILE A 105 2.73 17.53 -16.44
N LYS A 106 1.55 17.00 -16.76
CA LYS A 106 0.62 17.64 -17.71
C LYS A 106 -0.01 18.92 -17.14
N GLN A 107 -0.32 18.95 -15.85
CA GLN A 107 -1.01 20.10 -15.25
C GLN A 107 -0.54 20.40 -13.82
N VAL A 108 -0.29 21.68 -13.54
CA VAL A 108 -0.07 22.21 -12.19
C VAL A 108 -1.32 22.96 -11.73
N LEU A 109 -1.91 22.53 -10.62
CA LEU A 109 -3.10 23.10 -10.01
C LEU A 109 -2.76 23.89 -8.76
N ASN A 110 -3.31 25.10 -8.65
CA ASN A 110 -3.24 25.89 -7.43
C ASN A 110 -4.42 25.56 -6.52
N LEU A 111 -4.19 25.59 -5.21
CA LEU A 111 -5.26 25.42 -4.22
C LEU A 111 -6.46 26.38 -4.42
N SER A 112 -6.21 27.64 -4.76
CA SER A 112 -7.29 28.62 -4.98
C SER A 112 -8.16 28.25 -6.19
N LYS A 113 -7.53 27.83 -7.29
CA LYS A 113 -8.23 27.36 -8.50
C LYS A 113 -9.00 26.07 -8.23
N LEU A 114 -8.42 25.18 -7.44
CA LEU A 114 -9.08 23.93 -7.05
C LEU A 114 -10.35 24.19 -6.22
N LYS A 115 -10.36 25.26 -5.40
CA LYS A 115 -11.54 25.65 -4.61
C LYS A 115 -12.62 26.35 -5.44
N SER A 116 -12.24 27.16 -6.44
CA SER A 116 -13.20 27.87 -7.30
C SER A 116 -13.79 26.95 -8.37
N ASP A 117 -12.92 26.34 -9.18
CA ASP A 117 -13.29 25.73 -10.46
C ASP A 117 -13.82 24.31 -10.27
N TYR A 118 -13.34 23.62 -9.22
CA TYR A 118 -13.70 22.24 -8.92
C TYR A 118 -14.61 22.16 -7.68
N LYS A 119 -15.53 23.10 -7.50
CA LYS A 119 -16.50 23.06 -6.39
C LYS A 119 -17.55 21.95 -6.60
N SER A 120 -18.04 21.78 -7.82
CA SER A 120 -19.08 20.82 -8.16
C SER A 120 -18.57 19.37 -8.12
N PHE A 121 -19.47 18.43 -7.82
CA PHE A 121 -19.13 17.00 -7.78
C PHE A 121 -18.66 16.49 -9.17
N ASP A 122 -19.34 16.91 -10.24
CA ASP A 122 -19.02 16.53 -11.61
C ASP A 122 -17.62 17.02 -12.03
N ALA A 123 -17.24 18.26 -11.71
CA ALA A 123 -15.91 18.77 -12.01
C ALA A 123 -14.81 17.97 -11.28
N LYS A 124 -15.04 17.61 -10.01
CA LYS A 124 -14.10 16.76 -9.24
C LYS A 124 -13.99 15.36 -9.84
N LYS A 125 -15.10 14.79 -10.30
CA LYS A 125 -15.12 13.49 -10.97
C LYS A 125 -14.34 13.54 -12.29
N LYS A 126 -14.59 14.54 -13.13
CA LYS A 126 -13.82 14.79 -14.36
C LYS A 126 -12.32 14.91 -14.09
N LEU A 127 -11.93 15.63 -13.03
CA LEU A 127 -10.52 15.73 -12.63
C LEU A 127 -9.96 14.36 -12.21
N PHE A 128 -10.71 13.61 -11.42
CA PHE A 128 -10.30 12.27 -10.97
C PHE A 128 -10.14 11.29 -12.13
N ASP A 129 -10.99 11.36 -13.15
CA ASP A 129 -10.95 10.49 -14.33
C ASP A 129 -9.85 10.88 -15.31
N SER A 130 -9.54 12.18 -15.44
CA SER A 130 -8.54 12.70 -16.39
C SER A 130 -7.08 12.41 -16.01
N PHE A 131 -6.80 12.20 -14.73
CA PHE A 131 -5.44 12.04 -14.21
C PHE A 131 -5.23 10.69 -13.54
N ASP A 132 -4.02 10.16 -13.65
CA ASP A 132 -3.64 8.87 -13.09
C ASP A 132 -3.02 9.03 -11.69
N VAL A 133 -2.15 10.03 -11.54
CA VAL A 133 -1.40 10.29 -10.31
C VAL A 133 -1.48 11.76 -9.95
N PHE A 134 -1.73 12.02 -8.68
CA PHE A 134 -1.71 13.36 -8.10
C PHE A 134 -0.54 13.47 -7.14
N PHE A 135 0.16 14.60 -7.23
CA PHE A 135 1.18 15.02 -6.29
C PHE A 135 0.72 16.28 -5.59
N ALA A 136 1.13 16.48 -4.35
CA ALA A 136 0.84 17.70 -3.61
C ALA A 136 2.00 18.05 -2.69
N VAL A 137 2.28 19.34 -2.55
CA VAL A 137 3.28 19.79 -1.58
C VAL A 137 2.83 19.44 -0.16
N LYS A 138 3.75 18.97 0.69
CA LYS A 138 3.48 18.46 2.04
C LYS A 138 2.57 19.36 2.89
N GLU A 139 2.70 20.68 2.81
CA GLU A 139 1.85 21.62 3.57
C GLU A 139 0.43 21.73 3.04
N VAL A 140 0.22 21.40 1.77
CA VAL A 140 -1.09 21.43 1.11
C VAL A 140 -1.91 20.19 1.47
N VAL A 141 -1.24 19.04 1.66
CA VAL A 141 -1.90 17.74 1.85
C VAL A 141 -2.98 17.72 2.93
N PRO A 142 -2.79 18.30 4.14
CA PRO A 142 -3.82 18.36 5.17
C PRO A 142 -5.11 19.09 4.75
N LEU A 143 -5.02 20.02 3.80
CA LEU A 143 -6.15 20.84 3.33
C LEU A 143 -6.94 20.16 2.21
N LEU A 144 -6.35 19.19 1.51
CA LEU A 144 -6.93 18.54 0.34
C LEU A 144 -8.20 17.74 0.62
N PRO A 145 -8.36 17.01 1.76
CA PRO A 145 -9.60 16.32 2.07
C PRO A 145 -10.82 17.23 2.06
N SER A 146 -10.67 18.48 2.53
CA SER A 146 -11.75 19.48 2.53
C SER A 146 -12.11 19.97 1.14
N VAL A 147 -11.16 19.99 0.20
CA VAL A 147 -11.36 20.54 -1.15
C VAL A 147 -11.81 19.45 -2.13
N LEU A 148 -11.05 18.36 -2.24
CA LEU A 148 -11.33 17.24 -3.14
C LEU A 148 -12.53 16.39 -2.69
N GLY A 149 -12.82 16.40 -1.39
CA GLY A 149 -13.98 15.73 -0.81
C GLY A 149 -14.00 14.21 -1.04
N LYS A 150 -15.21 13.64 -0.98
CA LYS A 150 -15.41 12.18 -0.99
C LYS A 150 -15.02 11.52 -2.32
N VAL A 151 -15.03 12.24 -3.45
CA VAL A 151 -14.70 11.68 -4.77
C VAL A 151 -13.31 11.04 -4.75
N PHE A 152 -12.32 11.75 -4.19
CA PHE A 152 -10.94 11.27 -4.13
C PHE A 152 -10.70 10.33 -2.93
N TYR A 153 -11.30 10.64 -1.78
CA TYR A 153 -10.98 9.98 -0.52
C TYR A 153 -11.86 8.76 -0.19
N LYS A 154 -12.94 8.48 -0.96
CA LYS A 154 -13.78 7.28 -0.78
C LYS A 154 -13.05 6.02 -1.25
N LYS A 155 -12.58 5.99 -2.51
CA LYS A 155 -11.88 4.84 -3.09
C LYS A 155 -10.41 4.75 -2.68
N LYS A 156 -9.86 5.84 -2.11
CA LYS A 156 -8.43 6.00 -1.73
C LYS A 156 -7.42 5.64 -2.84
N SER A 157 -7.85 5.58 -4.09
CA SER A 157 -7.03 5.06 -5.18
C SER A 157 -6.15 6.13 -5.84
N LYS A 158 -6.60 7.39 -5.86
CA LYS A 158 -5.85 8.51 -6.44
C LYS A 158 -5.68 9.64 -5.42
N ILE A 159 -5.26 9.29 -4.20
CA ILE A 159 -4.95 10.29 -3.16
C ILE A 159 -3.66 11.01 -3.56
N PRO A 160 -3.60 12.36 -3.47
CA PRO A 160 -2.40 13.11 -3.76
C PRO A 160 -1.22 12.70 -2.88
N MET A 161 -0.10 12.34 -3.51
CA MET A 161 1.12 11.94 -2.83
C MET A 161 1.88 13.17 -2.32
N PRO A 162 2.31 13.20 -1.05
CA PRO A 162 3.10 14.29 -0.50
C PRO A 162 4.49 14.36 -1.17
N LEU A 163 4.83 15.54 -1.68
CA LEU A 163 6.17 15.91 -2.14
C LEU A 163 6.78 16.93 -1.19
N ASP A 164 8.04 16.73 -0.85
CA ASP A 164 8.81 17.72 -0.12
C ASP A 164 9.54 18.63 -1.12
N LEU A 165 8.94 19.78 -1.41
CA LEU A 165 9.53 20.80 -2.29
C LEU A 165 10.22 21.92 -1.48
N SER A 166 10.67 21.60 -0.27
CA SER A 166 11.37 22.55 0.61
C SER A 166 12.75 22.90 0.03
N GLY A 167 12.87 24.02 -0.70
CA GLY A 167 14.13 24.62 -1.14
C GLY A 167 14.44 24.55 -2.65
N ASP A 168 15.68 24.84 -3.01
CA ASP A 168 16.24 24.77 -4.39
C ASP A 168 16.69 23.36 -4.82
N GLY A 169 16.27 22.32 -4.08
CA GLY A 169 16.68 20.93 -4.32
C GLY A 169 16.23 20.36 -5.67
N ASN A 170 16.74 19.17 -6.00
CA ASN A 170 16.45 18.45 -7.23
C ASN A 170 14.99 17.94 -7.25
N TRP A 171 14.07 18.75 -7.80
CA TRP A 171 12.65 18.38 -7.96
C TRP A 171 12.49 17.07 -8.74
N LYS A 172 13.38 16.81 -9.70
CA LYS A 172 13.40 15.59 -10.50
C LYS A 172 13.53 14.33 -9.63
N GLU A 173 14.56 14.28 -8.79
CA GLU A 173 14.80 13.13 -7.90
C GLU A 173 13.66 12.92 -6.92
N GLU A 174 13.10 14.01 -6.39
CA GLU A 174 11.99 13.92 -5.44
C GLU A 174 10.72 13.34 -6.08
N ILE A 175 10.43 13.75 -7.32
CA ILE A 175 9.31 13.21 -8.10
C ILE A 175 9.56 11.75 -8.49
N GLU A 176 10.76 11.40 -8.99
CA GLU A 176 11.12 10.02 -9.34
C GLU A 176 10.99 9.09 -8.13
N ARG A 177 11.52 9.53 -6.99
CA ARG A 177 11.37 8.83 -5.71
C ARG A 177 9.91 8.72 -5.31
N ALA A 178 9.05 9.69 -5.67
CA ALA A 178 7.64 9.67 -5.30
C ALA A 178 6.88 8.67 -6.17
N CYS A 179 7.16 8.64 -7.47
CA CYS A 179 6.65 7.62 -8.37
C CYS A 179 7.02 6.21 -7.92
N SER A 180 8.23 5.99 -7.40
CA SER A 180 8.64 4.70 -6.85
C SER A 180 8.13 4.41 -5.43
N SER A 181 7.34 5.30 -4.84
CA SER A 181 6.80 5.12 -3.49
C SER A 181 5.33 4.69 -3.49
N SER A 182 4.94 4.01 -2.42
CA SER A 182 3.56 3.70 -2.09
C SER A 182 3.06 4.61 -0.97
N LEU A 183 1.73 4.67 -0.82
CA LEU A 183 1.06 5.54 0.13
C LEU A 183 0.39 4.71 1.24
N LEU A 184 0.70 5.03 2.49
CA LEU A 184 0.02 4.50 3.67
C LEU A 184 -0.91 5.58 4.25
N CYS A 185 -2.22 5.37 4.09
CA CYS A 185 -3.24 6.24 4.67
C CYS A 185 -3.80 5.62 5.95
N LEU A 186 -3.26 6.03 7.09
CA LEU A 186 -3.82 5.67 8.39
C LEU A 186 -5.14 6.41 8.60
N SER A 187 -6.15 5.72 9.10
CA SER A 187 -7.47 6.29 9.38
C SER A 187 -7.86 6.04 10.83
N GLY A 188 -9.03 6.52 11.26
CA GLY A 188 -9.54 6.27 12.61
C GLY A 188 -9.86 4.80 12.93
N GLY A 189 -9.65 3.88 11.99
CA GLY A 189 -9.77 2.44 12.20
C GLY A 189 -8.42 1.76 12.46
N THR A 190 -8.46 0.46 12.72
CA THR A 190 -7.27 -0.39 12.93
C THR A 190 -6.71 -0.97 11.64
N CYS A 191 -7.49 -0.97 10.55
CA CYS A 191 -7.10 -1.54 9.27
C CYS A 191 -6.64 -0.45 8.30
N SER A 192 -5.54 -0.69 7.60
CA SER A 192 -5.02 0.19 6.54
C SER A 192 -4.46 -0.67 5.41
N ALA A 193 -4.40 -0.13 4.20
CA ALA A 193 -3.90 -0.85 3.03
C ALA A 193 -2.79 -0.04 2.34
N VAL A 194 -1.78 -0.74 1.84
CA VAL A 194 -0.64 -0.19 1.08
C VAL A 194 -0.54 -0.92 -0.24
N ARG A 195 -0.24 -0.23 -1.33
CA ARG A 195 -0.03 -0.87 -2.64
C ARG A 195 1.37 -1.44 -2.71
N VAL A 196 1.50 -2.68 -3.18
CA VAL A 196 2.79 -3.38 -3.28
C VAL A 196 3.16 -3.78 -4.71
N GLY A 197 2.20 -3.81 -5.62
CA GLY A 197 2.46 -4.05 -7.03
C GLY A 197 1.22 -3.83 -7.87
N ARG A 198 1.42 -3.75 -9.19
CA ARG A 198 0.32 -3.71 -10.16
C ARG A 198 0.39 -4.94 -11.05
N TRP A 199 -0.76 -5.58 -11.26
CA TRP A 199 -0.89 -6.68 -12.22
C TRP A 199 -0.44 -6.25 -13.63
N GLY A 200 0.34 -7.10 -14.29
CA GLY A 200 0.86 -6.85 -15.64
C GLY A 200 2.13 -6.00 -15.72
N ILE A 201 2.44 -5.19 -14.70
CA ILE A 201 3.68 -4.39 -14.64
C ILE A 201 4.71 -5.08 -13.75
N THR A 202 4.34 -5.35 -12.49
CA THR A 202 5.29 -5.85 -11.50
C THR A 202 5.37 -7.37 -11.58
N GLY A 203 6.58 -7.91 -11.70
CA GLY A 203 6.82 -9.36 -11.71
C GLY A 203 6.59 -10.00 -10.34
N SER A 204 6.35 -11.31 -10.29
CA SER A 204 6.11 -12.00 -9.01
C SER A 204 7.26 -11.86 -8.01
N LYS A 205 8.51 -11.89 -8.49
CA LYS A 205 9.71 -11.71 -7.65
C LYS A 205 9.81 -10.29 -7.09
N GLU A 206 9.64 -9.30 -7.96
CA GLU A 206 9.67 -7.86 -7.60
C GLU A 206 8.57 -7.51 -6.59
N MET A 207 7.38 -8.10 -6.74
CA MET A 207 6.28 -7.92 -5.78
C MET A 207 6.64 -8.43 -4.39
N VAL A 208 7.32 -9.57 -4.28
CA VAL A 208 7.75 -10.12 -2.99
C VAL A 208 8.74 -9.16 -2.32
N GLU A 209 9.72 -8.64 -3.06
CA GLU A 209 10.66 -7.64 -2.53
C GLU A 209 9.95 -6.33 -2.12
N ASN A 210 8.96 -5.90 -2.91
CA ASN A 210 8.12 -4.76 -2.56
C ASN A 210 7.29 -5.00 -1.30
N VAL A 211 6.81 -6.22 -1.07
CA VAL A 211 6.10 -6.56 0.18
C VAL A 211 7.03 -6.40 1.38
N PHE A 212 8.27 -6.89 1.31
CA PHE A 212 9.23 -6.74 2.40
C PHE A 212 9.62 -5.28 2.66
N THR A 213 9.90 -4.52 1.61
CA THR A 213 10.19 -3.08 1.74
C THR A 213 9.00 -2.30 2.28
N ALA A 214 7.79 -2.62 1.82
CA ALA A 214 6.56 -2.03 2.35
C ALA A 214 6.38 -2.34 3.84
N ILE A 215 6.63 -3.58 4.27
CA ILE A 215 6.53 -3.95 5.69
C ILE A 215 7.54 -3.18 6.53
N ASN A 216 8.78 -3.04 6.06
CA ASN A 216 9.79 -2.25 6.76
C ASN A 216 9.38 -0.77 6.90
N GLY A 217 8.91 -0.14 5.83
CA GLY A 217 8.42 1.24 5.91
C GLY A 217 7.18 1.40 6.78
N VAL A 218 6.28 0.41 6.81
CA VAL A 218 5.13 0.40 7.73
C VAL A 218 5.60 0.32 9.19
N LEU A 219 6.60 -0.50 9.49
CA LEU A 219 7.11 -0.65 10.86
C LEU A 219 7.70 0.64 11.43
N ASP A 220 8.29 1.47 10.57
CA ASP A 220 8.85 2.76 10.98
C ASP A 220 7.76 3.80 11.30
N ILE A 221 6.59 3.68 10.66
CA ILE A 221 5.45 4.58 10.87
C ILE A 221 4.58 4.12 12.05
N VAL A 222 4.45 2.81 12.26
CA VAL A 222 3.52 2.23 13.24
C VAL A 222 4.07 2.36 14.67
N PRO A 223 3.28 2.87 15.63
CA PRO A 223 3.69 2.92 17.02
C PRO A 223 3.92 1.51 17.57
N LYS A 224 5.04 1.31 18.28
CA LYS A 224 5.47 0.02 18.85
C LYS A 224 5.88 -1.04 17.81
N LYS A 225 6.09 -0.66 16.53
CA LYS A 225 6.59 -1.53 15.46
C LYS A 225 5.78 -2.86 15.40
N TRP A 226 6.45 -4.00 15.49
CA TRP A 226 5.85 -5.34 15.53
C TRP A 226 4.84 -5.53 16.68
N GLY A 227 5.04 -4.87 17.83
CA GLY A 227 4.11 -4.95 18.95
C GLY A 227 2.75 -4.32 18.63
N GLY A 228 2.71 -3.38 17.67
CA GLY A 228 1.50 -2.70 17.22
C GLY A 228 0.73 -3.45 16.12
N ILE A 229 1.37 -4.40 15.42
CA ILE A 229 0.76 -5.13 14.29
C ILE A 229 0.06 -6.39 14.82
N ARG A 230 -1.20 -6.57 14.43
CA ARG A 230 -2.00 -7.77 14.67
C ARG A 230 -1.87 -8.76 13.51
N ALA A 231 -2.07 -8.31 12.28
CA ALA A 231 -2.03 -9.19 11.12
C ALA A 231 -1.64 -8.44 9.85
N LEU A 232 -1.08 -9.16 8.89
CA LEU A 232 -0.71 -8.70 7.55
C LEU A 232 -1.31 -9.67 6.53
N HIS A 233 -2.10 -9.15 5.59
CA HIS A 233 -2.72 -9.93 4.54
C HIS A 233 -2.47 -9.30 3.17
N LEU A 234 -2.33 -10.13 2.13
CA LEU A 234 -2.30 -9.69 0.73
C LEU A 234 -3.64 -9.90 0.07
N LYS A 235 -4.10 -8.91 -0.69
CA LYS A 235 -5.34 -9.01 -1.46
C LYS A 235 -5.31 -8.14 -2.71
N PHE A 236 -6.13 -8.48 -3.69
CA PHE A 236 -6.65 -7.53 -4.67
C PHE A 236 -7.89 -6.82 -4.10
N SER A 237 -8.44 -5.86 -4.85
CA SER A 237 -9.70 -5.19 -4.50
C SER A 237 -10.86 -6.20 -4.39
N ASP A 238 -10.92 -7.17 -5.30
CA ASP A 238 -12.02 -8.14 -5.40
C ASP A 238 -11.68 -9.52 -4.84
N SER A 239 -10.40 -9.78 -4.51
CA SER A 239 -9.97 -11.10 -4.07
C SER A 239 -10.11 -11.30 -2.56
N LEU A 240 -10.07 -12.56 -2.16
CA LEU A 240 -9.85 -12.95 -0.77
C LEU A 240 -8.47 -12.51 -0.29
N ALA A 241 -8.36 -12.25 1.02
CA ALA A 241 -7.14 -11.80 1.67
C ALA A 241 -6.32 -13.00 2.16
N LEU A 242 -5.11 -13.16 1.64
CA LEU A 242 -4.18 -14.21 2.03
C LEU A 242 -3.31 -13.76 3.19
N PRO A 243 -3.31 -14.46 4.34
CA PRO A 243 -2.49 -14.09 5.48
C PRO A 243 -1.01 -14.34 5.19
N ILE A 244 -0.17 -13.33 5.43
CA ILE A 244 1.29 -13.49 5.51
C ILE A 244 1.71 -13.70 6.96
N TYR A 245 1.12 -12.90 7.86
CA TYR A 245 1.48 -12.87 9.27
C TYR A 245 0.23 -12.66 10.10
N GLU A 246 0.08 -13.45 11.14
CA GLU A 246 -0.95 -13.25 12.14
C GLU A 246 -0.34 -13.40 13.53
N TYR A 247 -0.63 -12.42 14.39
CA TYR A 247 -0.23 -12.47 15.78
C TYR A 247 -1.11 -13.48 16.51
N GLN A 248 -0.52 -14.61 16.90
CA GLN A 248 -1.15 -15.56 17.80
C GLN A 248 -0.93 -15.13 19.25
N PRO A 249 -1.99 -14.88 20.04
CA PRO A 249 -1.86 -14.74 21.49
C PRO A 249 -1.42 -16.08 22.10
N ARG A 250 -0.58 -16.02 23.14
CA ARG A 250 0.05 -17.20 23.78
C ARG A 250 -0.92 -18.25 24.33
N LEU A 251 -2.22 -17.96 24.41
CA LEU A 251 -3.23 -18.90 24.90
C LEU A 251 -3.33 -20.20 24.06
N LEU A 252 -2.87 -20.19 22.81
CA LEU A 252 -2.83 -21.38 21.94
C LEU A 252 -1.50 -22.17 22.01
N GLN A 253 -0.49 -21.68 22.72
CA GLN A 253 0.78 -22.42 22.88
C GLN A 253 0.68 -23.54 23.92
N GLU A 254 -0.30 -23.47 24.82
CA GLU A 254 -0.54 -24.52 25.82
C GLU A 254 -1.33 -25.70 25.22
N GLU A 255 -2.33 -25.46 24.37
CA GLU A 255 -3.07 -26.56 23.70
C GLU A 255 -2.19 -27.39 22.76
N ASN A 256 -1.24 -26.76 22.05
CA ASN A 256 -0.32 -27.49 21.18
C ASN A 256 0.74 -28.30 21.95
N LYS A 257 1.02 -27.97 23.21
CA LYS A 257 1.90 -28.78 24.07
C LYS A 257 1.17 -29.94 24.75
N LEU A 258 -0.13 -29.81 25.01
CA LEU A 258 -0.94 -30.93 25.52
C LEU A 258 -1.18 -32.02 24.46
N ASN A 259 -1.35 -31.65 23.18
CA ASN A 259 -1.59 -32.64 22.11
C ASN A 259 -0.36 -33.46 21.68
N GLU A 260 0.86 -33.06 22.05
CA GLU A 260 2.07 -33.87 21.83
C GLU A 260 2.33 -34.88 22.97
N GLY A 261 1.79 -34.66 24.17
CA GLY A 261 1.90 -35.59 25.31
C GLY A 261 1.04 -36.85 25.15
N ASP A 262 -0.13 -36.73 24.51
CA ASP A 262 -1.06 -37.86 24.37
C ASP A 262 -0.71 -38.82 23.22
N ARG A 263 0.27 -38.49 22.37
CA ARG A 263 0.73 -39.38 21.28
C ARG A 263 1.86 -40.33 21.69
N SER A 264 2.56 -40.08 22.80
CA SER A 264 3.65 -40.97 23.25
C SER A 264 3.19 -42.18 24.07
N ASP A 265 1.98 -42.16 24.64
CA ASP A 265 1.53 -43.22 25.57
C ASP A 265 0.80 -44.40 24.89
N PHE A 266 0.41 -44.28 23.61
CA PHE A 266 -0.23 -45.37 22.88
C PHE A 266 0.73 -46.33 22.15
N ALA A 267 2.04 -46.04 22.13
CA ALA A 267 3.03 -46.85 21.40
C ALA A 267 3.67 -47.98 22.22
N SER A 268 3.38 -48.10 23.53
CA SER A 268 4.04 -49.05 24.44
C SER A 268 3.17 -50.26 24.86
N VAL A 269 1.88 -50.31 24.51
CA VAL A 269 0.97 -51.42 24.86
C VAL A 269 0.73 -52.35 23.66
N GLY A 270 1.78 -53.05 23.22
CA GLY A 270 1.67 -53.90 22.03
C GLY A 270 2.77 -54.94 21.84
N LYS A 271 3.36 -55.46 22.93
CA LYS A 271 4.32 -56.58 22.84
C LYS A 271 4.37 -57.37 24.14
N LYS A 272 3.40 -58.26 24.36
CA LYS A 272 3.55 -59.47 25.20
C LYS A 272 2.31 -60.37 25.08
N ARG A 273 2.42 -61.44 24.30
CA ARG A 273 2.03 -62.81 24.69
C ARG A 273 2.46 -63.80 23.61
N LYS A 274 3.57 -64.48 23.90
CA LYS A 274 4.05 -65.70 23.25
C LYS A 274 4.13 -66.75 24.36
N ARG A 275 3.34 -67.82 24.25
CA ARG A 275 3.29 -69.08 25.04
C ARG A 275 1.82 -69.53 25.07
N SER A 276 1.43 -70.79 24.93
CA SER A 276 2.07 -72.06 24.61
C SER A 276 0.95 -73.08 24.76
N GLU A 277 0.71 -73.93 23.78
CA GLU A 277 0.19 -75.32 23.89
C GLU A 277 0.18 -75.93 22.49
#